data_AF-A0A7X0GV08-F1
#
_entry.id   AF-A0A7X0GV08-F1
#
_cell.length_a   1.000
_cell.length_b   1.000
_cell.length_c   1.000
_cell.angle_alpha   90.00
_cell.angle_beta   90.00
_cell.angle_gamma   90.00
#
_symmetry.space_group_name_H-M   'P 1'
#
loop_
_entity.id
_entity.type
_entity.pdbx_description
1 polymer ?
#
loop_
_entity_poly.entity_id
_entity_poly.type
_entity_poly.pdbx_seq_one_letter_code
_entity_poly.pdbx_strand_id
1 'polypeptide(L)'
;MTAPLRLDEAYRQVVAHLTARLTGVTGEQAAQALKRGKITARSCVALARHFQDHQDALTSPGPTPPQNLVRLAHALEAAGHGPVTLPTCAGCGKISRQLTHRLPAGHCCSACARRVRPPKTCSGCGRQMKINARGPNGPLCGTCYGKHVATACGQCGRVRRATFRMPDGSVRCQGCHPRPERTCVGCGDQAPVQAISVDGPVCRRCYRQPQRRCGSCGEVRKVVRRGGDDTPDLCSRCYDAPPVTCSACGRLRPCARKVAGQPFCQRCYPRTTGPCARCLRDRPVHAYWPMGPVCTSCYAAV
;
A
#
# COMPACT_ATOMS: atom_id res chain seq x y z
N MET A 1 -41.61 -3.86 -26.42
CA MET A 1 -40.63 -4.97 -26.43
C MET A 1 -39.80 -4.85 -27.70
N THR A 2 -38.53 -4.47 -27.60
CA THR A 2 -37.64 -4.31 -28.77
C THR A 2 -37.35 -5.68 -29.38
N ALA A 3 -37.51 -5.82 -30.70
CA ALA A 3 -37.27 -7.07 -31.40
C ALA A 3 -35.86 -7.64 -31.12
N PRO A 4 -35.69 -8.97 -31.06
CA PRO A 4 -34.37 -9.58 -30.90
C PRO A 4 -33.50 -9.24 -32.12
N LEU A 5 -32.40 -8.53 -31.86
CA LEU A 5 -31.45 -8.13 -32.90
C LEU A 5 -30.47 -9.30 -33.11
N ARG A 6 -30.40 -9.83 -34.34
CA ARG A 6 -29.46 -10.90 -34.68
C ARG A 6 -28.01 -10.41 -34.60
N LEU A 7 -27.08 -11.31 -34.29
CA LEU A 7 -25.68 -10.95 -34.03
C LEU A 7 -24.97 -10.40 -35.28
N ASP A 8 -25.21 -11.00 -36.45
CA ASP A 8 -24.66 -10.57 -37.72
C ASP A 8 -25.12 -9.14 -38.09
N GLU A 9 -26.40 -8.85 -37.83
CA GLU A 9 -26.98 -7.52 -38.00
C GLU A 9 -26.37 -6.53 -36.99
N ALA A 10 -26.25 -6.91 -35.72
CA ALA A 10 -25.58 -6.08 -34.70
C ALA A 10 -24.17 -5.71 -35.11
N TYR A 11 -23.43 -6.70 -35.61
CA TYR A 11 -22.05 -6.53 -36.02
C TYR A 11 -21.94 -5.57 -37.22
N ARG A 12 -22.77 -5.76 -38.25
CA ARG A 12 -22.84 -4.85 -39.39
C ARG A 12 -23.19 -3.42 -38.97
N GLN A 13 -24.17 -3.25 -38.08
CA GLN A 13 -24.55 -1.92 -37.57
C GLN A 13 -23.42 -1.24 -36.80
N VAL A 14 -22.72 -1.96 -35.93
CA VAL A 14 -21.58 -1.40 -35.18
C VAL A 14 -20.45 -1.02 -36.11
N VAL A 15 -20.07 -1.87 -37.06
CA VAL A 15 -19.02 -1.56 -38.03
C VAL A 15 -19.41 -0.35 -38.89
N ALA A 16 -20.63 -0.32 -39.43
CA ALA A 16 -21.14 0.80 -40.21
C ALA A 16 -21.15 2.11 -39.41
N HIS A 17 -21.52 2.07 -38.13
CA HIS A 17 -21.48 3.23 -37.26
C HIS A 17 -20.05 3.75 -37.08
N LEU A 18 -19.09 2.86 -36.82
CA LEU A 18 -17.68 3.23 -36.66
C LEU A 18 -17.09 3.86 -37.94
N THR A 19 -17.34 3.24 -39.11
CA THR A 19 -16.83 3.76 -40.38
C THR A 19 -17.50 5.08 -40.79
N ALA A 20 -18.76 5.29 -40.40
CA ALA A 20 -19.47 6.54 -40.69
C ALA A 20 -19.03 7.71 -39.78
N ARG A 21 -18.58 7.42 -38.56
CA ARG A 21 -18.25 8.46 -37.55
C ARG A 21 -16.77 8.77 -37.43
N LEU A 22 -15.90 7.86 -37.86
CA LEU A 22 -14.45 8.00 -37.74
C LEU A 22 -13.83 8.13 -39.12
N THR A 23 -13.14 9.24 -39.35
CA THR A 23 -12.54 9.56 -40.64
C THR A 23 -11.43 8.57 -40.99
N GLY A 24 -11.50 7.97 -42.17
CA GLY A 24 -10.47 7.05 -42.69
C GLY A 24 -10.47 5.65 -42.06
N VAL A 25 -11.46 5.31 -41.23
CA VAL A 25 -11.57 3.96 -40.65
C VAL A 25 -12.24 3.01 -41.63
N THR A 26 -11.56 1.93 -41.99
CA THR A 26 -12.12 0.85 -42.82
C THR A 26 -12.92 -0.16 -42.00
N GLY A 27 -13.74 -0.97 -42.66
CA GLY A 27 -14.49 -2.05 -41.99
C GLY A 27 -13.58 -3.07 -41.28
N GLU A 28 -12.40 -3.35 -41.84
CA GLU A 28 -11.39 -4.23 -41.22
C GLU A 28 -10.77 -3.61 -39.98
N GLN A 29 -10.46 -2.30 -40.03
CA GLN A 29 -9.94 -1.57 -38.88
C GLN A 29 -10.98 -1.49 -37.75
N ALA A 30 -12.26 -1.29 -38.08
CA ALA A 30 -13.36 -1.34 -37.14
C ALA A 30 -13.48 -2.74 -36.50
N ALA A 31 -13.45 -3.81 -37.30
CA ALA A 31 -13.44 -5.20 -36.82
C ALA A 31 -12.28 -5.47 -35.85
N GLN A 32 -11.08 -4.99 -36.19
CA GLN A 32 -9.90 -5.14 -35.36
C GLN A 32 -10.02 -4.35 -34.05
N ALA A 33 -10.63 -3.16 -34.06
CA ALA A 33 -10.91 -2.39 -32.86
C ALA A 33 -11.89 -3.12 -31.93
N LEU A 34 -12.94 -3.75 -32.47
CA LEU A 34 -13.87 -4.60 -31.69
C LEU A 34 -13.14 -5.78 -31.04
N LYS A 35 -12.22 -6.43 -31.77
CA LYS A 35 -11.39 -7.53 -31.26
C LYS A 35 -10.44 -7.06 -30.16
N ARG A 36 -9.74 -5.94 -30.34
CA ARG A 36 -8.83 -5.33 -29.33
C ARG A 36 -9.60 -4.89 -28.09
N GLY A 37 -10.78 -4.31 -28.28
CA GLY A 37 -11.72 -3.98 -27.20
C GLY A 37 -12.30 -5.22 -26.50
N LYS A 38 -12.06 -6.43 -27.02
CA LYS A 38 -12.68 -7.72 -26.68
C LYS A 38 -14.19 -7.60 -26.51
N ILE A 39 -14.84 -7.07 -27.53
CA ILE A 39 -16.29 -6.97 -27.66
C ILE A 39 -16.82 -8.37 -27.97
N THR A 40 -17.62 -8.93 -27.04
CA THR A 40 -18.28 -10.23 -27.21
C THR A 40 -19.55 -10.09 -28.03
N ALA A 41 -20.13 -11.21 -28.50
CA ALA A 41 -21.41 -11.21 -29.21
C ALA A 41 -22.52 -10.43 -28.48
N ARG A 42 -22.71 -10.71 -27.18
CA ARG A 42 -23.67 -9.98 -26.33
C ARG A 42 -23.33 -8.50 -26.22
N SER A 43 -22.05 -8.16 -26.13
CA SER A 43 -21.60 -6.76 -26.04
C SER A 43 -21.77 -6.03 -27.37
N CYS A 44 -21.69 -6.74 -28.50
CA CYS A 44 -21.92 -6.18 -29.83
C CYS A 44 -23.38 -5.75 -30.00
N VAL A 45 -24.33 -6.62 -29.62
CA VAL A 45 -25.77 -6.30 -29.61
C VAL A 45 -26.08 -5.08 -28.72
N ALA A 46 -25.45 -5.01 -27.54
CA ALA A 46 -25.62 -3.87 -26.64
C ALA A 46 -25.04 -2.56 -27.22
N LEU A 47 -23.89 -2.63 -27.93
CA LEU A 47 -23.33 -1.46 -28.62
C LEU A 47 -24.21 -1.02 -29.78
N ALA A 48 -24.69 -1.95 -30.61
CA ALA A 48 -25.55 -1.64 -31.74
C ALA A 48 -26.78 -0.85 -31.30
N ARG A 49 -27.47 -1.32 -30.26
CA ARG A 49 -28.61 -0.61 -29.66
C ARG A 49 -28.22 0.75 -29.11
N HIS A 50 -27.12 0.82 -28.36
CA HIS A 50 -26.67 2.10 -27.80
C HIS A 50 -26.34 3.14 -28.87
N PHE A 51 -25.75 2.74 -30.01
CA PHE A 51 -25.45 3.64 -31.12
C PHE A 51 -26.69 4.07 -31.92
N GLN A 52 -27.79 3.30 -31.86
CA GLN A 52 -29.08 3.74 -32.42
C GLN A 52 -29.64 4.91 -31.60
N ASP A 53 -29.55 4.82 -30.27
CA ASP A 53 -30.08 5.83 -29.36
C ASP A 53 -29.14 7.05 -29.20
N HIS A 54 -27.83 6.84 -29.36
CA HIS A 54 -26.78 7.85 -29.11
C HIS A 54 -25.76 7.86 -30.25
N GLN A 55 -26.05 8.60 -31.32
CA GLN A 55 -25.20 8.64 -32.51
C GLN A 55 -23.85 9.33 -32.29
N ASP A 56 -23.73 10.17 -31.27
CA ASP A 56 -22.54 10.90 -30.88
C ASP A 56 -21.75 10.23 -29.75
N ALA A 57 -22.11 9.01 -29.33
CA ALA A 57 -21.54 8.33 -28.17
C ALA A 57 -20.01 8.14 -28.20
N LEU A 58 -19.37 8.17 -29.37
CA LEU A 58 -17.91 8.11 -29.50
C LEU A 58 -17.21 9.41 -29.09
N THR A 59 -17.84 10.57 -29.32
CA THR A 59 -17.30 11.91 -29.00
C THR A 59 -17.94 12.50 -27.74
N SER A 60 -19.16 12.08 -27.42
CA SER A 60 -19.97 12.52 -26.28
C SER A 60 -20.58 11.30 -25.57
N PRO A 61 -19.77 10.45 -24.90
CA PRO A 61 -20.25 9.21 -24.29
C PRO A 61 -21.23 9.40 -23.10
N GLY A 62 -21.45 10.64 -22.66
CA GLY A 62 -22.27 10.96 -21.50
C GLY A 62 -21.68 10.44 -20.17
N PRO A 63 -22.43 10.57 -19.07
CA PRO A 63 -21.98 10.15 -17.73
C PRO A 63 -22.05 8.62 -17.52
N THR A 64 -22.92 7.93 -18.25
CA THR A 64 -23.19 6.49 -18.05
C THR A 64 -23.04 5.66 -19.34
N PRO A 65 -21.92 5.76 -20.08
CA PRO A 65 -21.71 4.95 -21.27
C PRO A 65 -21.69 3.46 -20.91
N PRO A 66 -22.10 2.55 -21.79
CA PRO A 66 -22.01 1.13 -21.48
C PRO A 66 -20.52 0.68 -21.42
N GLN A 67 -20.21 -0.32 -20.59
CA GLN A 67 -18.81 -0.70 -20.27
C GLN A 67 -17.96 -1.08 -21.50
N ASN A 68 -18.63 -1.72 -22.46
CA ASN A 68 -18.10 -2.08 -23.78
C ASN A 68 -17.74 -0.85 -24.62
N LEU A 69 -18.47 0.27 -24.52
CA LEU A 69 -18.09 1.53 -25.17
C LEU A 69 -16.80 2.09 -24.59
N VAL A 70 -16.63 2.06 -23.26
CA VAL A 70 -15.35 2.47 -22.62
C VAL A 70 -14.16 1.68 -23.19
N ARG A 71 -14.32 0.36 -23.34
CA ARG A 71 -13.26 -0.51 -23.86
C ARG A 71 -13.00 -0.28 -25.35
N LEU A 72 -14.05 -0.03 -26.12
CA LEU A 72 -13.96 0.28 -27.54
C LEU A 72 -13.28 1.63 -27.79
N ALA A 73 -13.67 2.67 -27.05
CA ALA A 73 -13.08 4.00 -27.16
C ALA A 73 -11.54 3.95 -26.96
N HIS A 74 -11.09 3.24 -25.93
CA HIS A 74 -9.66 3.00 -25.71
C HIS A 74 -8.98 2.16 -26.79
N ALA A 75 -9.70 1.23 -27.43
CA ALA A 75 -9.13 0.43 -28.51
C ALA A 75 -8.99 1.23 -29.81
N LEU A 76 -9.90 2.17 -30.06
CA LEU A 76 -9.88 3.09 -31.20
C LEU A 76 -8.77 4.14 -31.04
N GLU A 77 -8.68 4.79 -29.88
CA GLU A 77 -7.63 5.78 -29.60
C GLU A 77 -6.22 5.18 -29.67
N ALA A 78 -6.01 3.99 -29.08
CA ALA A 78 -4.73 3.29 -29.18
C ALA A 78 -4.38 2.84 -30.62
N ALA A 79 -5.36 2.81 -31.53
CA ALA A 79 -5.16 2.52 -32.94
C ALA A 79 -5.03 3.80 -33.80
N GLY A 80 -5.11 4.99 -33.19
CA GLY A 80 -5.07 6.27 -33.90
C GLY A 80 -6.38 6.61 -34.63
N HIS A 81 -7.49 5.94 -34.31
CA HIS A 81 -8.79 6.20 -34.90
C HIS A 81 -9.53 7.26 -34.08
N GLY A 82 -9.80 8.42 -34.67
CA GLY A 82 -10.43 9.57 -34.03
C GLY A 82 -11.40 10.31 -34.95
N PRO A 83 -12.21 11.23 -34.41
CA PRO A 83 -12.21 11.70 -33.02
C PRO A 83 -12.97 10.76 -32.05
N VAL A 84 -12.38 10.48 -30.88
CA VAL A 84 -12.99 9.65 -29.81
C VAL A 84 -12.68 10.25 -28.44
N THR A 85 -13.70 10.43 -27.61
CA THR A 85 -13.58 10.88 -26.22
C THR A 85 -13.46 9.67 -25.29
N LEU A 86 -12.38 9.61 -24.50
CA LEU A 86 -12.15 8.52 -23.56
C LEU A 86 -12.96 8.72 -22.26
N PRO A 87 -13.88 7.82 -21.91
CA PRO A 87 -14.59 7.92 -20.64
C PRO A 87 -13.64 7.88 -19.44
N THR A 88 -13.89 8.76 -18.47
CA THR A 88 -13.08 8.86 -17.26
C THR A 88 -13.78 8.24 -16.06
N CYS A 89 -13.01 7.93 -15.01
CA CYS A 89 -13.58 7.48 -13.74
C CYS A 89 -14.42 8.59 -13.10
N ALA A 90 -15.72 8.36 -12.92
CA ALA A 90 -16.65 9.30 -12.29
C ALA A 90 -16.25 9.74 -10.87
N GLY A 91 -15.43 8.96 -10.15
CA GLY A 91 -14.98 9.29 -8.80
C GLY A 91 -13.63 10.00 -8.70
N CYS A 92 -12.77 9.94 -9.72
CA CYS A 92 -11.42 10.52 -9.63
C CYS A 92 -10.88 11.11 -10.93
N GLY A 93 -11.69 11.18 -11.99
CA GLY A 93 -11.30 11.73 -13.30
C GLY A 93 -10.26 10.93 -14.07
N LYS A 94 -9.76 9.80 -13.55
CA LYS A 94 -8.72 9.02 -14.22
C LYS A 94 -9.23 8.42 -15.53
N ILE A 95 -8.53 8.70 -16.63
CA ILE A 95 -8.69 8.01 -17.93
C ILE A 95 -8.21 6.56 -17.76
N SER A 96 -9.10 5.59 -18.04
CA SER A 96 -8.76 4.17 -17.91
C SER A 96 -9.74 3.27 -18.64
N ARG A 97 -9.24 2.23 -19.32
CA ARG A 97 -10.10 1.18 -19.87
C ARG A 97 -10.73 0.25 -18.83
N GLN A 98 -10.31 0.34 -17.56
CA GLN A 98 -10.73 -0.56 -16.47
C GLN A 98 -11.72 0.12 -15.50
N LEU A 99 -12.80 0.69 -16.03
CA LEU A 99 -13.88 1.30 -15.23
C LEU A 99 -15.00 0.30 -14.91
N THR A 100 -14.64 -0.89 -14.45
CA THR A 100 -15.53 -2.07 -14.32
C THR A 100 -16.58 -1.96 -13.22
N HIS A 101 -16.63 -0.86 -12.48
CA HIS A 101 -17.59 -0.63 -11.41
C HIS A 101 -18.46 0.58 -11.71
N ARG A 102 -19.55 0.74 -10.95
CA ARG A 102 -20.48 1.87 -11.10
C ARG A 102 -20.62 2.63 -9.78
N LEU A 103 -20.72 3.96 -9.92
CA LEU A 103 -21.22 4.92 -8.95
C LEU A 103 -22.52 5.51 -9.50
N PRO A 104 -23.33 6.20 -8.67
CA PRO A 104 -24.48 6.96 -9.17
C PRO A 104 -24.13 7.91 -10.33
N ALA A 105 -22.95 8.55 -10.23
CA ALA A 105 -22.46 9.48 -11.25
C ALA A 105 -21.86 8.82 -12.51
N GLY A 106 -21.70 7.49 -12.56
CA GLY A 106 -21.15 6.81 -13.74
C GLY A 106 -20.17 5.68 -13.46
N HIS A 107 -19.47 5.25 -14.51
CA HIS A 107 -18.46 4.21 -14.44
C HIS A 107 -17.24 4.64 -13.60
N CYS A 108 -16.68 3.73 -12.80
CA CYS A 108 -15.58 4.05 -11.91
C CYS A 108 -14.52 2.95 -11.82
N CYS A 109 -13.31 3.36 -11.44
CA CYS A 109 -12.19 2.45 -11.23
C CYS A 109 -12.37 1.64 -9.93
N SER A 110 -11.66 0.51 -9.83
CA SER A 110 -11.68 -0.36 -8.65
C SER A 110 -11.29 0.34 -7.35
N ALA A 111 -10.39 1.33 -7.41
CA ALA A 111 -9.99 2.13 -6.26
C ALA A 111 -11.15 3.01 -5.74
N CYS A 112 -11.84 3.73 -6.63
CA CYS A 112 -13.00 4.54 -6.27
C CYS A 112 -14.15 3.67 -5.76
N ALA A 113 -14.44 2.57 -6.43
CA ALA A 113 -15.44 1.60 -5.96
C ALA A 113 -15.10 1.10 -4.55
N ARG A 114 -13.84 0.74 -4.27
CA ARG A 114 -13.41 0.30 -2.93
C ARG A 114 -13.47 1.41 -1.89
N ARG A 115 -13.32 2.67 -2.28
CA ARG A 115 -13.41 3.83 -1.37
C ARG A 115 -14.81 3.99 -0.79
N VAL A 116 -15.83 3.87 -1.64
CA VAL A 116 -17.25 4.09 -1.28
C VAL A 116 -17.97 2.84 -0.78
N ARG A 117 -17.35 1.65 -0.86
CA ARG A 117 -17.96 0.41 -0.36
C ARG A 117 -18.33 0.57 1.13
N PRO A 118 -19.58 0.23 1.51
CA PRO A 118 -19.98 0.28 2.91
C PRO A 118 -19.17 -0.72 3.73
N PRO A 119 -18.89 -0.41 5.01
CA PRO A 119 -18.28 -1.37 5.92
C PRO A 119 -19.20 -2.58 6.12
N LYS A 120 -18.61 -3.71 6.49
CA LYS A 120 -19.35 -4.90 6.94
C LYS A 120 -18.71 -5.45 8.21
N THR A 121 -19.47 -6.23 8.96
CA THR A 121 -18.98 -6.95 10.13
C THR A 121 -17.91 -7.97 9.72
N CYS A 122 -16.71 -7.86 10.31
CA CYS A 122 -15.62 -8.81 10.09
C CYS A 122 -15.85 -10.09 10.91
N SER A 123 -15.85 -11.26 10.27
CA SER A 123 -16.02 -12.54 10.97
C SER A 123 -14.86 -12.90 11.91
N GLY A 124 -13.69 -12.28 11.74
CA GLY A 124 -12.52 -12.53 12.60
C GLY A 124 -12.38 -11.60 13.81
N CYS A 125 -13.00 -10.40 13.81
CA CYS A 125 -12.88 -9.46 14.94
C CYS A 125 -14.19 -8.78 15.36
N GLY A 126 -15.31 -9.06 14.69
CA GLY A 126 -16.64 -8.51 15.00
C GLY A 126 -16.85 -7.03 14.65
N ARG A 127 -15.81 -6.28 14.28
CA ARG A 127 -15.92 -4.83 14.02
C ARG A 127 -16.47 -4.53 12.62
N GLN A 128 -17.20 -3.42 12.49
CA GLN A 128 -17.58 -2.85 11.19
C GLN A 128 -16.35 -2.26 10.49
N MET A 129 -15.89 -2.92 9.43
CA MET A 129 -14.67 -2.55 8.72
C MET A 129 -14.84 -2.68 7.21
N LYS A 130 -13.96 -2.02 6.44
CA LYS A 130 -13.79 -2.34 5.02
C LYS A 130 -13.25 -3.78 4.88
N ILE A 131 -14.03 -4.61 4.20
CA ILE A 131 -13.68 -6.03 3.97
C ILE A 131 -12.71 -6.13 2.80
N ASN A 132 -11.62 -6.87 3.02
CA ASN A 132 -10.60 -7.09 2.02
C ASN A 132 -10.73 -8.45 1.34
N ALA A 133 -11.26 -9.45 2.02
CA ALA A 133 -11.36 -10.81 1.52
C ALA A 133 -12.55 -11.56 2.16
N ARG A 134 -12.92 -12.71 1.57
CA ARG A 134 -13.77 -13.70 2.22
C ARG A 134 -12.88 -14.83 2.73
N GLY A 135 -12.94 -15.10 4.02
CA GLY A 135 -12.36 -16.28 4.65
C GLY A 135 -13.40 -17.42 4.75
N PRO A 136 -13.00 -18.56 5.34
CA PRO A 136 -13.87 -19.74 5.48
C PRO A 136 -15.16 -19.42 6.28
N ASN A 137 -15.04 -18.56 7.29
CA ASN A 137 -16.16 -18.19 8.17
C ASN A 137 -16.81 -16.86 7.76
N GLY A 138 -16.62 -16.41 6.52
CA GLY A 138 -17.21 -15.18 6.01
C GLY A 138 -16.22 -14.00 5.84
N PRO A 139 -16.72 -12.75 5.78
CA PRO A 139 -15.91 -11.61 5.36
C PRO A 139 -14.84 -11.20 6.38
N LEU A 140 -13.61 -10.97 5.93
CA LEU A 140 -12.47 -10.58 6.77
C LEU A 140 -11.98 -9.16 6.46
N CYS A 141 -11.73 -8.37 7.51
CA CYS A 141 -10.99 -7.12 7.40
C CYS A 141 -9.52 -7.38 7.02
N GLY A 142 -8.79 -6.35 6.58
CA GLY A 142 -7.40 -6.50 6.13
C GLY A 142 -6.46 -7.11 7.16
N THR A 143 -6.63 -6.79 8.44
CA THR A 143 -5.81 -7.31 9.53
C THR A 143 -6.11 -8.78 9.81
N CYS A 144 -7.39 -9.15 9.95
CA CYS A 144 -7.80 -10.54 10.17
C CYS A 144 -7.45 -11.43 8.98
N TYR A 145 -7.65 -10.94 7.75
CA TYR A 145 -7.21 -11.64 6.55
C TYR A 145 -5.70 -11.85 6.56
N GLY A 146 -4.91 -10.83 6.90
CA GLY A 146 -3.45 -10.93 7.00
C GLY A 146 -2.97 -11.97 8.01
N LYS A 147 -3.69 -12.16 9.12
CA LYS A 147 -3.43 -13.23 10.10
C LYS A 147 -3.83 -14.60 9.54
N HIS A 148 -4.99 -14.68 8.88
CA HIS A 148 -5.50 -15.93 8.30
C HIS A 148 -4.56 -16.50 7.22
N VAL A 149 -3.91 -15.65 6.42
CA VAL A 149 -2.95 -16.07 5.38
C VAL A 149 -1.50 -16.03 5.87
N ALA A 150 -1.26 -15.86 7.17
CA ALA A 150 0.08 -15.87 7.71
C ALA A 150 0.68 -17.28 7.60
N THR A 151 1.94 -17.35 7.20
CA THR A 151 2.66 -18.60 7.01
C THR A 151 4.12 -18.42 7.40
N ALA A 152 4.84 -19.52 7.60
CA ALA A 152 6.23 -19.49 8.00
C ALA A 152 7.09 -18.81 6.93
N CYS A 153 7.89 -17.83 7.34
CA CYS A 153 8.86 -17.20 6.46
C CYS A 153 10.04 -18.16 6.24
N GLY A 154 10.36 -18.49 4.99
CA GLY A 154 11.45 -19.43 4.67
C GLY A 154 12.88 -18.91 4.95
N GLN A 155 13.04 -17.73 5.57
CA GLN A 155 14.34 -17.20 5.99
C GLN A 155 14.44 -17.09 7.51
N CYS A 156 13.46 -16.49 8.18
CA CYS A 156 13.50 -16.28 9.63
C CYS A 156 12.61 -17.25 10.43
N GLY A 157 11.88 -18.16 9.78
CA GLY A 157 10.98 -19.13 10.39
C GLY A 157 9.69 -18.56 11.01
N ARG A 158 9.65 -17.25 11.30
CA ARG A 158 8.50 -16.63 11.98
C ARG A 158 7.25 -16.66 11.10
N VAL A 159 6.12 -17.06 11.70
CA VAL A 159 4.79 -17.03 11.06
C VAL A 159 4.32 -15.59 10.92
N ARG A 160 4.25 -15.12 9.68
CA ARG A 160 3.88 -13.74 9.32
C ARG A 160 3.14 -13.73 8.00
N ARG A 161 2.48 -12.62 7.68
CA ARG A 161 1.94 -12.42 6.33
C ARG A 161 3.08 -12.51 5.31
N ALA A 162 2.95 -13.43 4.36
CA ALA A 162 3.83 -13.50 3.21
C ALA A 162 3.68 -12.23 2.36
N THR A 163 4.79 -11.58 2.04
CA THR A 163 4.81 -10.36 1.23
C THR A 163 5.51 -10.56 -0.10
N PHE A 164 6.31 -11.61 -0.22
CA PHE A 164 7.09 -11.92 -1.41
C PHE A 164 7.22 -13.43 -1.59
N ARG A 165 7.15 -13.91 -2.83
CA ARG A 165 7.37 -15.30 -3.20
C ARG A 165 8.67 -15.38 -3.98
N MET A 166 9.58 -16.23 -3.52
CA MET A 166 10.87 -16.48 -4.15
C MET A 166 10.72 -17.45 -5.33
N PRO A 167 11.69 -17.49 -6.26
CA PRO A 167 11.68 -18.44 -7.38
C PRO A 167 11.65 -19.92 -6.94
N ASP A 168 12.24 -20.24 -5.79
CA ASP A 168 12.22 -21.58 -5.17
C ASP A 168 10.86 -21.96 -4.55
N GLY A 169 9.84 -21.10 -4.69
CA GLY A 169 8.51 -21.28 -4.11
C GLY A 169 8.39 -20.88 -2.64
N SER A 170 9.50 -20.64 -1.94
CA SER A 170 9.48 -20.18 -0.56
C SER A 170 8.92 -18.76 -0.45
N VAL A 171 8.36 -18.42 0.72
CA VAL A 171 7.79 -17.10 0.96
C VAL A 171 8.61 -16.32 1.98
N ARG A 172 8.74 -15.01 1.74
CA ARG A 172 9.44 -14.08 2.63
C ARG A 172 8.45 -13.11 3.26
N CYS A 173 8.68 -12.81 4.54
CA CYS A 173 8.00 -11.72 5.23
C CYS A 173 8.61 -10.36 4.83
N GLN A 174 7.94 -9.25 5.16
CA GLN A 174 8.43 -7.89 4.86
C GLN A 174 9.83 -7.59 5.42
N GLY A 175 10.24 -8.25 6.51
CA GLY A 175 11.57 -8.08 7.08
C GLY A 175 12.67 -8.81 6.30
N CYS A 176 12.30 -9.85 5.55
CA CYS A 176 13.22 -10.81 4.91
C CYS A 176 13.19 -10.76 3.39
N HIS A 177 12.16 -10.16 2.79
CA HIS A 177 12.10 -10.09 1.33
C HIS A 177 13.24 -9.23 0.77
N PRO A 178 13.74 -9.55 -0.44
CA PRO A 178 14.74 -8.73 -1.12
C PRO A 178 14.28 -7.28 -1.21
N ARG A 179 15.16 -6.36 -0.83
CA ARG A 179 14.93 -4.93 -0.98
C ARG A 179 15.66 -4.45 -2.22
N PRO A 180 15.01 -3.67 -3.11
CA PRO A 180 15.70 -3.09 -4.25
C PRO A 180 16.90 -2.25 -3.79
N GLU A 181 18.05 -2.52 -4.40
CA GLU A 181 19.26 -1.73 -4.21
C GLU A 181 19.29 -0.58 -5.21
N ARG A 182 19.79 0.57 -4.78
CA ARG A 182 20.06 1.73 -5.63
C ARG A 182 21.34 2.41 -5.15
N THR A 183 21.98 3.14 -6.05
CA THR A 183 23.13 3.99 -5.74
C THR A 183 22.73 5.05 -4.70
N CYS A 184 23.36 5.01 -3.52
CA CYS A 184 23.09 5.99 -2.48
C CYS A 184 23.66 7.37 -2.85
N VAL A 185 22.85 8.42 -2.84
CA VAL A 185 23.33 9.80 -3.14
C VAL A 185 24.29 10.36 -2.09
N GLY A 186 24.31 9.78 -0.88
CA GLY A 186 25.18 10.23 0.21
C GLY A 186 26.56 9.56 0.26
N CYS A 187 26.70 8.31 -0.22
CA CYS A 187 27.98 7.59 -0.17
C CYS A 187 28.40 6.91 -1.48
N GLY A 188 27.55 6.89 -2.51
CA GLY A 188 27.83 6.24 -3.79
C GLY A 188 27.59 4.73 -3.83
N ASP A 189 27.49 4.05 -2.68
CA ASP A 189 27.35 2.59 -2.65
C ASP A 189 26.01 2.09 -3.20
N GLN A 190 26.02 0.91 -3.85
CA GLN A 190 24.81 0.11 -4.07
C GLN A 190 24.33 -0.47 -2.75
N ALA A 191 23.17 -0.03 -2.28
CA ALA A 191 22.61 -0.50 -1.02
C ALA A 191 21.07 -0.46 -1.03
N PRO A 192 20.41 -1.25 -0.15
CA PRO A 192 18.98 -1.16 0.05
C PRO A 192 18.53 0.26 0.41
N VAL A 193 17.54 0.77 -0.31
CA VAL A 193 17.00 2.12 -0.11
C VAL A 193 16.25 2.20 1.23
N GLN A 194 16.67 3.13 2.09
CA GLN A 194 15.98 3.44 3.34
C GLN A 194 14.93 4.54 3.16
N ALA A 195 15.23 5.54 2.32
CA ALA A 195 14.32 6.61 1.94
C ALA A 195 14.71 7.20 0.58
N ILE A 196 13.81 7.95 -0.06
CA ILE A 196 14.10 8.77 -1.24
C ILE A 196 14.04 10.22 -0.78
N SER A 197 15.19 10.90 -0.71
CA SER A 197 15.29 12.34 -0.45
C SER A 197 14.99 13.12 -1.73
N VAL A 198 15.02 14.45 -1.62
CA VAL A 198 14.93 15.36 -2.79
C VAL A 198 16.06 15.08 -3.79
N ASP A 199 17.27 14.79 -3.30
CA ASP A 199 18.44 14.54 -4.14
C ASP A 199 18.50 13.09 -4.68
N GLY A 200 17.72 12.16 -4.10
CA GLY A 200 17.61 10.78 -4.57
C GLY A 200 17.59 9.72 -3.46
N PRO A 201 17.81 8.44 -3.79
CA PRO A 201 17.76 7.36 -2.80
C PRO A 201 18.92 7.42 -1.81
N VAL A 202 18.61 7.21 -0.53
CA VAL A 202 19.59 7.17 0.57
C VAL A 202 19.58 5.82 1.28
N CYS A 203 20.76 5.27 1.54
CA CYS A 203 20.93 4.03 2.30
C CYS A 203 20.69 4.25 3.80
N ARG A 204 20.58 3.17 4.58
CA ARG A 204 20.36 3.26 6.03
C ARG A 204 21.45 4.02 6.80
N ARG A 205 22.71 3.95 6.32
CA ARG A 205 23.85 4.63 6.97
C ARG A 205 23.81 6.14 6.72
N CYS A 206 23.51 6.55 5.49
CA CYS A 206 23.42 7.97 5.11
C CYS A 206 22.08 8.60 5.51
N TYR A 207 21.03 7.80 5.73
CA TYR A 207 19.73 8.33 6.13
C TYR A 207 19.81 9.09 7.45
N ARG A 208 19.59 10.40 7.37
CA ARG A 208 19.35 11.28 8.52
C ARG A 208 17.85 11.52 8.63
N GLN A 209 17.28 11.23 9.80
CA GLN A 209 15.89 11.55 10.05
C GLN A 209 15.69 13.07 9.97
N PRO A 210 14.71 13.57 9.19
CA PRO A 210 14.45 15.00 9.08
C PRO A 210 14.18 15.64 10.45
N GLN A 211 14.83 16.77 10.70
CA GLN A 211 14.54 17.61 11.85
C GLN A 211 13.24 18.40 11.59
N ARG A 212 12.47 18.62 12.65
CA ARG A 212 11.20 19.32 12.61
C ARG A 212 11.10 20.21 13.84
N ARG A 213 10.29 21.26 13.74
CA ARG A 213 10.01 22.13 14.88
C ARG A 213 9.19 21.36 15.92
N CYS A 214 9.66 21.30 17.15
CA CYS A 214 8.92 20.72 18.26
C CYS A 214 7.76 21.64 18.62
N GLY A 215 6.53 21.13 18.69
CA GLY A 215 5.37 21.94 19.05
C GLY A 215 5.25 22.26 20.55
N SER A 216 6.11 21.68 21.40
CA SER A 216 6.18 22.02 22.82
C SER A 216 7.25 23.08 23.13
N CYS A 217 8.50 22.86 22.70
CA CYS A 217 9.60 23.81 23.00
C CYS A 217 9.98 24.73 21.83
N GLY A 218 9.37 24.57 20.65
CA GLY A 218 9.66 25.41 19.47
C GLY A 218 10.98 25.11 18.75
N GLU A 219 11.88 24.31 19.32
CA GLU A 219 13.20 24.03 18.72
C GLU A 219 13.16 23.08 17.52
N VAL A 220 14.03 23.30 16.53
CA VAL A 220 14.20 22.38 15.38
C VAL A 220 15.09 21.20 15.81
N ARG A 221 14.46 20.04 16.00
CA ARG A 221 15.13 18.83 16.50
C ARG A 221 14.59 17.58 15.82
N LYS A 222 15.24 16.45 16.09
CA LYS A 222 14.67 15.14 15.76
C LYS A 222 13.40 14.92 16.59
N VAL A 223 12.26 14.84 15.90
CA VAL A 223 10.97 14.49 16.50
C VAL A 223 10.91 12.98 16.73
N VAL A 224 10.65 12.58 17.98
CA VAL A 224 10.52 11.17 18.37
C VAL A 224 9.07 10.72 18.45
N ARG A 225 8.14 11.66 18.64
CA ARG A 225 6.70 11.43 18.61
C ARG A 225 6.09 12.37 17.58
N ARG A 226 5.59 11.80 16.49
CA ARG A 226 4.84 12.60 15.51
C ARG A 226 3.47 12.97 16.07
N GLY A 227 3.08 14.20 15.79
CA GLY A 227 1.75 14.73 16.05
C GLY A 227 0.69 14.12 15.14
N GLY A 228 -0.55 14.23 15.58
CA GLY A 228 -1.75 14.05 14.78
C GLY A 228 -2.56 15.34 14.78
N ASP A 229 -3.84 15.28 14.42
CA ASP A 229 -4.69 16.47 14.31
C ASP A 229 -4.75 17.27 15.64
N ASP A 230 -4.78 16.57 16.79
CA ASP A 230 -4.90 17.19 18.12
C ASP A 230 -3.62 17.13 18.97
N THR A 231 -2.49 16.69 18.40
CA THR A 231 -1.25 16.55 19.19
C THR A 231 -0.04 17.09 18.42
N PRO A 232 0.84 17.87 19.05
CA PRO A 232 2.02 18.40 18.36
C PRO A 232 3.10 17.34 18.12
N ASP A 233 3.96 17.61 17.15
CA ASP A 233 5.24 16.92 17.00
C ASP A 233 6.12 17.19 18.25
N LEU A 234 6.62 16.14 18.92
CA LEU A 234 7.45 16.28 20.13
C LEU A 234 8.87 15.73 19.93
N CYS A 235 9.85 16.54 20.34
CA CYS A 235 11.25 16.13 20.40
C CYS A 235 11.53 15.21 21.61
N SER A 236 12.69 14.57 21.63
CA SER A 236 13.06 13.63 22.71
C SER A 236 13.15 14.23 24.11
N ARG A 237 13.28 15.57 24.24
CA ARG A 237 13.28 16.26 25.54
C ARG A 237 11.87 16.59 26.03
N CYS A 238 10.95 16.90 25.13
CA CYS A 238 9.59 17.29 25.47
C CYS A 238 8.63 16.08 25.49
N TYR A 239 9.04 14.97 24.89
CA TYR A 239 8.22 13.76 24.90
C TYR A 239 8.41 13.01 26.21
N ASP A 240 7.44 13.18 27.11
CA ASP A 240 7.30 12.35 28.30
C ASP A 240 6.44 11.12 27.99
N ALA A 241 7.08 9.95 27.94
CA ALA A 241 6.37 8.70 27.73
C ALA A 241 5.43 8.41 28.91
N PRO A 242 4.16 8.03 28.66
CA PRO A 242 3.23 7.70 29.74
C PRO A 242 3.82 6.65 30.68
N PRO A 243 3.72 6.85 32.01
CA PRO A 243 4.22 5.86 32.96
C PRO A 243 3.44 4.56 32.79
N VAL A 244 4.15 3.44 32.94
CA VAL A 244 3.55 2.11 32.94
C VAL A 244 3.97 1.39 34.21
N THR A 245 3.18 0.40 34.61
CA THR A 245 3.46 -0.43 35.77
C THR A 245 4.75 -1.24 35.53
N CYS A 246 5.76 -1.02 36.37
CA CYS A 246 7.02 -1.77 36.29
C CYS A 246 6.79 -3.24 36.70
N SER A 247 7.24 -4.18 35.87
CA SER A 247 7.01 -5.62 36.09
C SER A 247 7.74 -6.19 37.30
N ALA A 248 8.82 -5.54 37.74
CA ALA A 248 9.54 -5.94 38.95
C ALA A 248 8.99 -5.32 40.25
N CYS A 249 8.79 -4.00 40.31
CA CYS A 249 8.42 -3.31 41.55
C CYS A 249 6.94 -2.90 41.65
N GLY A 250 6.13 -3.14 40.61
CA GLY A 250 4.69 -2.84 40.59
C GLY A 250 4.32 -1.35 40.54
N ARG A 251 5.28 -0.42 40.53
CA ARG A 251 5.01 1.02 40.56
C ARG A 251 4.84 1.60 39.16
N LEU A 252 3.96 2.59 39.00
CA LEU A 252 3.87 3.42 37.80
C LEU A 252 5.16 4.24 37.65
N ARG A 253 5.93 3.96 36.60
CA ARG A 253 7.21 4.60 36.32
C ARG A 253 7.42 4.76 34.82
N PRO A 254 8.24 5.74 34.39
CA PRO A 254 8.77 5.76 33.03
C PRO A 254 9.60 4.49 32.78
N CYS A 255 9.09 3.59 31.93
CA CYS A 255 9.78 2.36 31.56
C CYS A 255 10.18 2.42 30.08
N ALA A 256 11.34 3.02 29.80
CA ALA A 256 11.81 3.25 28.43
C ALA A 256 12.18 1.96 27.67
N ARG A 257 12.46 0.86 28.39
CA ARG A 257 12.91 -0.41 27.80
C ARG A 257 12.03 -1.57 28.25
N LYS A 258 11.91 -2.57 27.38
CA LYS A 258 11.19 -3.82 27.64
C LYS A 258 12.12 -5.02 27.47
N VAL A 259 12.05 -5.97 28.39
CA VAL A 259 12.73 -7.27 28.29
C VAL A 259 11.66 -8.33 28.11
N ALA A 260 11.75 -9.14 27.04
CA ALA A 260 10.71 -10.10 26.68
C ALA A 260 9.27 -9.52 26.65
N GLY A 261 9.14 -8.24 26.26
CA GLY A 261 7.85 -7.53 26.22
C GLY A 261 7.39 -6.91 27.55
N GLN A 262 8.05 -7.23 28.66
CA GLN A 262 7.74 -6.70 29.99
C GLN A 262 8.48 -5.36 30.24
N PRO A 263 7.78 -4.31 30.70
CA PRO A 263 8.40 -3.02 31.03
C PRO A 263 9.10 -3.06 32.39
N PHE A 264 10.27 -2.44 32.47
CA PHE A 264 11.02 -2.25 33.72
C PHE A 264 11.44 -0.79 33.87
N CYS A 265 11.29 -0.23 35.08
CA CYS A 265 11.80 1.10 35.39
C CYS A 265 13.34 1.09 35.38
N GLN A 266 13.96 2.26 35.24
CA GLN A 266 15.43 2.38 35.16
C GLN A 266 16.17 1.67 36.31
N ARG A 267 15.59 1.65 37.52
CA ARG A 267 16.18 1.02 38.71
C ARG A 267 16.03 -0.50 38.70
N CYS A 268 14.92 -1.02 38.19
CA CYS A 268 14.65 -2.45 38.13
C CYS A 268 15.07 -3.09 36.81
N TYR A 269 15.50 -2.29 35.83
CA TYR A 269 15.92 -2.79 34.54
C TYR A 269 17.14 -3.72 34.71
N PRO A 270 17.08 -4.98 34.25
CA PRO A 270 18.19 -5.91 34.38
C PRO A 270 19.45 -5.34 33.73
N ARG A 271 20.53 -5.20 34.51
CA ARG A 271 21.83 -4.80 33.97
C ARG A 271 22.55 -6.02 33.43
N THR A 272 23.21 -5.87 32.29
CA THR A 272 24.13 -6.90 31.79
C THR A 272 25.20 -7.16 32.83
N THR A 273 25.30 -8.39 33.29
CA THR A 273 26.34 -8.87 34.20
C THR A 273 27.37 -9.68 33.43
N GLY A 274 28.61 -9.66 33.90
CA GLY A 274 29.67 -10.52 33.39
C GLY A 274 30.93 -10.43 34.25
N PRO A 275 31.92 -11.28 34.00
CA PRO A 275 33.15 -11.33 34.78
C PRO A 275 33.97 -10.07 34.49
N CYS A 276 34.24 -9.28 35.52
CA CYS A 276 35.02 -8.06 35.37
C CYS A 276 36.47 -8.37 34.96
N ALA A 277 36.97 -7.79 33.89
CA ALA A 277 38.33 -8.01 33.39
C ALA A 277 39.46 -7.64 34.38
N ARG A 278 39.17 -6.84 35.42
CA ARG A 278 40.14 -6.45 36.47
C ARG A 278 40.05 -7.30 37.72
N CYS A 279 38.86 -7.37 38.34
CA CYS A 279 38.68 -8.07 39.62
C CYS A 279 38.14 -9.49 39.49
N LEU A 280 37.83 -9.92 38.26
CA LEU A 280 37.31 -11.25 37.88
C LEU A 280 35.97 -11.64 38.52
N ARG A 281 35.35 -10.75 39.30
CA ARG A 281 34.03 -10.99 39.91
C ARG A 281 32.92 -10.71 38.90
N ASP A 282 31.90 -11.55 38.91
CA ASP A 282 30.66 -11.29 38.20
C ASP A 282 29.95 -10.08 38.80
N ARG A 283 29.90 -9.01 38.01
CA ARG A 283 29.31 -7.74 38.41
C ARG A 283 28.56 -7.11 37.24
N PRO A 284 27.64 -6.16 37.50
CA PRO A 284 27.07 -5.35 36.44
C PRO A 284 28.18 -4.65 35.64
N VAL A 285 28.14 -4.84 34.32
CA VAL A 285 29.10 -4.21 33.40
C VAL A 285 28.83 -2.71 33.37
N HIS A 286 29.85 -1.92 33.69
CA HIS A 286 29.80 -0.46 33.65
C HIS A 286 30.32 0.09 32.31
N ALA A 287 31.46 -0.42 31.85
CA ALA A 287 32.09 -0.06 30.60
C ALA A 287 32.74 -1.29 29.94
N TYR A 288 33.01 -1.21 28.64
CA TYR A 288 33.84 -2.17 27.92
C TYR A 288 35.17 -1.48 27.56
N TRP A 289 36.27 -2.05 28.03
CA TRP A 289 37.64 -1.65 27.67
C TRP A 289 38.24 -2.67 26.69
N PRO A 290 39.39 -2.39 26.04
CA PRO A 290 40.06 -3.35 25.18
C PRO A 290 40.31 -4.71 25.85
N MET A 291 40.57 -4.71 27.17
CA MET A 291 40.76 -5.93 27.99
C MET A 291 39.44 -6.67 28.34
N GLY A 292 38.27 -6.09 28.05
CA GLY A 292 36.96 -6.67 28.35
C GLY A 292 36.06 -5.79 29.25
N PRO A 293 34.97 -6.36 29.77
CA PRO A 293 34.00 -5.62 30.60
C PRO A 293 34.58 -5.24 31.97
N VAL A 294 34.29 -4.03 32.44
CA VAL A 294 34.77 -3.51 33.72
C VAL A 294 33.60 -3.08 34.59
N CYS A 295 33.65 -3.42 35.89
CA CYS A 295 32.63 -3.03 36.86
C CYS A 295 32.88 -1.62 37.40
N THR A 296 31.85 -0.97 37.96
CA THR A 296 31.94 0.44 38.42
C THR A 296 33.08 0.70 39.41
N SER A 297 33.34 -0.21 40.35
CA SER A 297 34.43 -0.04 41.32
C SER A 297 35.81 -0.09 40.65
N CYS A 298 36.00 -1.00 39.70
CA CYS A 298 37.25 -1.09 38.94
C CYS A 298 37.37 0.01 37.88
N TYR A 299 36.26 0.62 37.46
CA TYR A 299 36.29 1.78 36.59
C TYR A 299 36.70 3.04 37.34
N ALA A 300 36.15 3.26 38.55
CA ALA A 300 36.44 4.43 39.38
C ALA A 300 37.80 4.40 40.10
N ALA A 301 38.48 3.26 40.11
CA ALA A 301 39.81 3.08 40.70
C ALA A 301 40.95 3.30 39.67
N VAL A 302 40.67 4.08 38.62
CA VAL A 302 41.61 4.58 37.60
C VAL A 302 41.31 6.06 37.43
#